data_AF-A0A6N2HT19-F1
#
_entry.id   AF-A0A6N2HT19-F1
#
_cell.length_a   1.000
_cell.length_b   1.000
_cell.length_c   1.000
_cell.angle_alpha   90.00
_cell.angle_beta   90.00
_cell.angle_gamma   90.00
#
_symmetry.space_group_name_H-M   'P 1'
#
loop_
_entity.id
_entity.type
_entity.pdbx_description
1 polymer ?
#
loop_
_entity_poly.entity_id
_entity_poly.type
_entity_poly.pdbx_seq_one_letter_code
_entity_poly.pdbx_strand_id
1 'polypeptide(L)'
;PSPDATDRAFRAVRAGDCLNVYNDGHGNMSAERPVRVNCRSWKAYMHVNRVTSGPGESSGCDQGQGFTWWHKSGADGIERTLCLDRVFQVGQCFPAQVRGAVDADLTVVLACDSSTVPRAGQSILRVTGYYRTPSPGTKWTCPAGRGEQFWYWQVNRGRSIVCASAA
;
A
#
# COMPACT_ATOMS: atom_id res chain seq x y z
N PRO A 1 7.72 19.90 25.84
CA PRO A 1 6.47 19.12 25.86
C PRO A 1 6.78 17.61 25.92
N SER A 2 5.88 16.81 26.48
CA SER A 2 6.04 15.35 26.58
C SER A 2 5.32 14.65 25.42
N PRO A 3 5.85 13.53 24.89
CA PRO A 3 5.20 12.80 23.79
C PRO A 3 3.84 12.24 24.21
N ASP A 4 2.85 12.33 23.33
CA ASP A 4 1.56 11.67 23.52
C ASP A 4 1.60 10.17 23.13
N ALA A 5 0.45 9.49 23.15
CA ALA A 5 0.36 8.07 22.81
C ALA A 5 0.64 7.77 21.33
N THR A 6 0.28 8.70 20.43
CA THR A 6 0.52 8.59 18.98
C THR A 6 1.99 8.83 18.68
N ASP A 7 2.61 9.82 19.31
CA ASP A 7 4.05 10.10 19.21
C ASP A 7 4.87 8.87 19.60
N ARG A 8 4.50 8.22 20.72
CA ARG A 8 5.13 6.96 21.14
C ARG A 8 4.91 5.83 20.15
N ALA A 9 3.73 5.73 19.53
CA ALA A 9 3.45 4.71 18.53
C ALA A 9 4.34 4.87 17.29
N PHE A 10 4.44 6.09 16.74
CA PHE A 10 5.37 6.38 15.63
C PHE A 10 6.83 6.10 16.01
N ARG A 11 7.23 6.47 17.23
CA ARG A 11 8.59 6.19 17.74
C ARG A 11 8.90 4.72 17.95
N ALA A 12 7.89 3.87 18.11
CA ALA A 12 8.10 2.44 18.27
C ALA A 12 8.33 1.73 16.93
N VAL A 13 7.92 2.34 15.81
CA VAL A 13 8.07 1.77 14.47
C VAL A 13 9.51 1.81 14.00
N ARG A 14 9.96 0.72 13.39
CA ARG A 14 11.27 0.54 12.78
C ARG A 14 11.11 0.07 11.34
N ALA A 15 12.17 0.26 10.54
CA ALA A 15 12.25 -0.40 9.25
C ALA A 15 12.17 -1.93 9.44
N GLY A 16 11.41 -2.60 8.57
CA GLY A 16 11.09 -4.03 8.69
C GLY A 16 9.77 -4.33 9.41
N ASP A 17 9.18 -3.37 10.12
CA ASP A 17 7.86 -3.58 10.74
C ASP A 17 6.75 -3.63 9.69
N CYS A 18 5.70 -4.41 9.97
CA CYS A 18 4.45 -4.35 9.22
C CYS A 18 3.35 -3.73 10.05
N LEU A 19 2.47 -2.98 9.39
CA LEU A 19 1.44 -2.17 10.01
C LEU A 19 0.05 -2.61 9.54
N ASN A 20 -0.89 -2.62 10.49
CA ASN A 20 -2.32 -2.74 10.22
C ASN A 20 -2.92 -1.37 9.93
N VAL A 21 -2.41 -0.73 8.87
CA VAL A 21 -2.89 0.55 8.37
C VAL A 21 -2.77 0.56 6.86
N TYR A 22 -3.65 1.26 6.18
CA TYR A 22 -3.65 1.40 4.74
C TYR A 22 -4.10 2.81 4.35
N ASN A 23 -3.85 3.22 3.11
CA ASN A 23 -4.39 4.47 2.58
C ASN A 23 -5.90 4.31 2.39
N ASP A 24 -6.69 5.29 2.84
CA ASP A 24 -8.15 5.29 2.68
C ASP A 24 -8.61 5.80 1.30
N GLY A 25 -7.68 6.31 0.49
CA GLY A 25 -7.93 6.87 -0.84
C GLY A 25 -8.31 8.36 -0.82
N HIS A 26 -8.41 8.96 0.36
CA HIS A 26 -8.71 10.38 0.59
C HIS A 26 -7.50 11.16 1.10
N GLY A 27 -6.30 10.59 0.96
CA GLY A 27 -5.05 11.19 1.40
C GLY A 27 -4.74 10.94 2.87
N ASN A 28 -5.50 10.08 3.56
CA ASN A 28 -5.23 9.70 4.94
C ASN A 28 -4.90 8.21 5.06
N MET A 29 -4.35 7.88 6.22
CA MET A 29 -4.22 6.51 6.66
C MET A 29 -5.48 6.09 7.41
N SER A 30 -5.83 4.81 7.35
CA SER A 30 -7.05 4.21 7.93
C SER A 30 -7.12 4.27 9.47
N ALA A 31 -6.09 4.79 10.12
CA ALA A 31 -6.00 4.96 11.56
C ALA A 31 -5.10 6.16 11.88
N GLU A 32 -5.27 6.75 13.05
CA GLU A 32 -4.48 7.92 13.50
C GLU A 32 -3.08 7.56 13.99
N ARG A 33 -2.83 6.29 14.33
CA ARG A 33 -1.54 5.81 14.83
C ARG A 33 -1.16 4.46 14.24
N PRO A 34 0.14 4.19 14.03
CA PRO A 34 0.59 2.90 13.53
C PRO A 34 0.38 1.81 14.55
N VAL A 35 -0.17 0.68 14.10
CA VAL A 35 -0.29 -0.55 14.88
C VAL A 35 0.55 -1.61 14.21
N ARG A 36 1.64 -2.01 14.87
CA ARG A 36 2.52 -3.07 14.38
C ARG A 36 1.83 -4.42 14.46
N VAL A 37 2.00 -5.22 13.43
CA VAL A 37 1.50 -6.58 13.32
C VAL A 37 2.60 -7.48 12.74
N ASN A 38 2.43 -8.79 12.89
CA ASN A 38 3.28 -9.75 12.21
C ASN A 38 3.14 -9.57 10.68
N CYS A 39 4.24 -9.50 9.94
CA CYS A 39 4.22 -9.33 8.48
C CYS A 39 3.53 -10.46 7.69
N ARG A 40 3.38 -11.64 8.30
CA ARG A 40 2.62 -12.76 7.71
C ARG A 40 1.14 -12.73 8.07
N SER A 41 0.70 -11.77 8.88
CA SER A 41 -0.71 -11.60 9.23
C SER A 41 -1.50 -11.11 8.02
N TRP A 42 -2.76 -11.56 7.91
CA TRP A 42 -3.70 -11.02 6.93
C TRP A 42 -4.02 -9.54 7.14
N LYS A 43 -3.74 -9.02 8.35
CA LYS A 43 -3.86 -7.61 8.71
C LYS A 43 -2.61 -6.78 8.38
N ALA A 44 -1.56 -7.39 7.84
CA ALA A 44 -0.38 -6.65 7.40
C ALA A 44 -0.69 -6.01 6.04
N TYR A 45 -0.99 -4.71 6.06
CA TYR A 45 -1.34 -3.95 4.85
C TYR A 45 -0.16 -3.14 4.32
N MET A 46 0.68 -2.61 5.21
CA MET A 46 1.86 -1.83 4.86
C MET A 46 3.10 -2.42 5.54
N HIS A 47 4.24 -2.35 4.86
CA HIS A 47 5.55 -2.66 5.38
C HIS A 47 6.37 -1.36 5.43
N VAL A 48 7.17 -1.20 6.47
CA VAL A 48 7.99 -0.01 6.68
C VAL A 48 9.37 -0.27 6.08
N ASN A 49 9.64 0.27 4.88
CA ASN A 49 10.96 0.12 4.27
C ASN A 49 12.01 1.04 4.91
N ARG A 50 11.60 2.21 5.43
CA ARG A 50 12.50 3.21 6.01
C ARG A 50 11.74 4.06 7.03
N VAL A 51 12.48 4.53 8.03
CA VAL A 51 12.02 5.57 8.96
C VAL A 51 12.98 6.74 8.86
N THR A 52 12.47 7.95 8.70
CA THR A 52 13.26 9.18 8.69
C THR A 52 12.76 10.14 9.78
N SER A 53 13.64 11.03 10.21
CA SER A 53 13.37 12.02 11.27
C SER A 53 13.52 13.45 10.75
N GLY A 54 13.24 13.67 9.46
CA GLY A 54 13.22 15.01 8.85
C GLY A 54 11.82 15.60 8.83
N PRO A 55 11.69 16.94 8.74
CA PRO A 55 10.40 17.61 8.61
C PRO A 55 9.70 17.16 7.33
N GLY A 56 8.43 16.76 7.44
CA GLY A 56 7.39 16.67 6.39
C GLY A 56 7.68 16.02 5.03
N GLU A 57 8.89 15.56 4.74
CA GLU A 57 9.31 15.34 3.37
C GLU A 57 9.22 13.86 2.97
N SER A 58 8.41 13.62 1.94
CA SER A 58 8.40 12.39 1.16
C SER A 58 9.64 12.22 0.28
N SER A 59 10.49 13.25 0.18
CA SER A 59 11.68 13.29 -0.68
C SER A 59 12.67 12.14 -0.41
N GLY A 60 12.72 11.68 0.85
CA GLY A 60 13.55 10.54 1.27
C GLY A 60 12.88 9.17 1.15
N CYS A 61 11.63 9.10 0.72
CA CYS A 61 10.88 7.86 0.57
C CYS A 61 10.87 7.35 -0.87
N ASP A 62 10.74 6.04 -1.00
CA ASP A 62 10.56 5.38 -2.27
C ASP A 62 9.26 5.84 -2.93
N GLN A 63 9.28 6.01 -4.25
CA GLN A 63 8.12 6.45 -5.04
C GLN A 63 7.71 5.40 -6.07
N GLY A 64 6.49 5.52 -6.56
CA GLY A 64 5.91 4.65 -7.58
C GLY A 64 4.81 3.74 -7.03
N GLN A 65 4.41 2.77 -7.85
CA GLN A 65 3.26 1.91 -7.56
C GLN A 65 3.48 1.09 -6.28
N GLY A 66 2.52 1.22 -5.36
CA GLY A 66 2.53 0.53 -4.07
C GLY A 66 3.41 1.18 -3.00
N PHE A 67 4.00 2.36 -3.25
CA PHE A 67 4.72 3.12 -2.23
C PHE A 67 3.91 4.31 -1.74
N THR A 68 3.99 4.58 -0.44
CA THR A 68 3.41 5.76 0.20
C THR A 68 4.24 6.15 1.42
N TRP A 69 3.84 7.19 2.14
CA TRP A 69 4.52 7.64 3.34
C TRP A 69 3.49 8.11 4.35
N TRP A 70 3.87 8.07 5.63
CA TRP A 70 3.04 8.56 6.71
C TRP A 70 3.88 9.38 7.68
N HIS A 71 3.51 10.64 7.83
CA HIS A 71 4.24 11.61 8.63
C HIS A 71 3.47 12.01 9.89
N LYS A 72 4.22 12.23 10.96
CA LYS A 72 3.74 12.78 12.22
C LYS A 72 4.75 13.80 12.76
N SER A 73 4.27 15.02 12.94
CA SER A 73 4.90 16.03 13.78
C SER A 73 4.53 15.78 15.24
N GLY A 74 5.50 15.36 16.04
CA GLY A 74 5.26 14.99 17.43
C GLY A 74 4.90 16.20 18.31
N ALA A 75 4.09 16.00 19.35
CA ALA A 75 3.77 17.08 20.29
C ALA A 75 5.01 17.62 21.03
N ASP A 76 6.09 16.83 21.05
CA ASP A 76 7.39 17.20 21.58
C ASP A 76 8.39 17.72 20.55
N GLY A 77 7.92 18.08 19.36
CA GLY A 77 8.73 18.69 18.29
C GLY A 77 9.61 17.72 17.52
N ILE A 78 9.45 16.41 17.74
CA ILE A 78 10.15 15.38 16.96
C ILE A 78 9.31 14.96 15.77
N GLU A 79 9.86 15.17 14.58
CA GLU A 79 9.29 14.75 13.31
C GLU A 79 9.61 13.27 13.03
N ARG A 80 8.62 12.53 12.52
CA ARG A 80 8.77 11.14 12.09
C ARG A 80 8.03 10.88 10.80
N THR A 81 8.74 10.35 9.81
CA THR A 81 8.14 9.88 8.56
C THR A 81 8.43 8.39 8.41
N LEU A 82 7.36 7.62 8.18
CA LEU A 82 7.39 6.22 7.83
C LEU A 82 7.28 6.11 6.32
N CYS A 83 8.29 5.57 5.66
CA CYS A 83 8.21 5.24 4.24
C CYS A 83 7.65 3.82 4.11
N LEU A 84 6.55 3.69 3.39
CA LEU A 84 5.72 2.50 3.37
C LEU A 84 5.68 1.88 1.97
N ASP A 85 5.71 0.56 1.93
CA ASP A 85 5.35 -0.21 0.74
C ASP A 85 4.20 -1.16 1.04
N ARG A 86 3.38 -1.40 0.02
CA ARG A 86 2.15 -2.19 0.14
C ARG A 86 2.48 -3.67 0.29
N VAL A 87 1.90 -4.31 1.31
CA VAL A 87 1.89 -5.76 1.47
C VAL A 87 0.70 -6.34 0.72
N PHE A 88 0.92 -6.82 -0.50
CA PHE A 88 -0.13 -7.42 -1.32
C PHE A 88 -0.48 -8.83 -0.85
N GLN A 89 -1.77 -9.10 -0.66
CA GLN A 89 -2.30 -10.44 -0.39
C GLN A 89 -3.50 -10.73 -1.27
N VAL A 90 -3.63 -11.99 -1.68
CA VAL A 90 -4.78 -12.46 -2.45
C VAL A 90 -6.07 -12.19 -1.69
N GLY A 91 -7.05 -11.60 -2.38
CA GLY A 91 -8.33 -11.23 -1.78
C GLY A 91 -8.43 -9.78 -1.31
N GLN A 92 -7.33 -9.05 -1.19
CA GLN A 92 -7.39 -7.61 -0.90
C GLN A 92 -7.86 -6.83 -2.14
N CYS A 93 -8.59 -5.74 -1.93
CA CYS A 93 -9.15 -4.92 -3.01
C CYS A 93 -8.63 -3.49 -3.00
N PHE A 94 -8.50 -2.91 -4.19
CA PHE A 94 -7.99 -1.56 -4.43
C PHE A 94 -8.74 -0.90 -5.60
N PRO A 95 -8.78 0.45 -5.67
CA PRO A 95 -9.48 1.15 -6.73
C PRO A 95 -8.58 1.29 -7.95
N ALA A 96 -9.15 1.09 -9.14
CA ALA A 96 -8.45 1.24 -10.40
C ALA A 96 -9.34 1.85 -11.47
N GLN A 97 -8.74 2.61 -12.38
CA GLN A 97 -9.36 3.05 -13.60
C GLN A 97 -9.02 2.07 -14.72
N VAL A 98 -9.97 1.21 -15.07
CA VAL A 98 -9.78 0.14 -16.07
C VAL A 98 -10.20 0.53 -17.49
N ARG A 99 -10.58 1.79 -17.72
CA ARG A 99 -10.91 2.32 -19.05
C ARG A 99 -9.74 3.12 -19.61
N GLY A 100 -9.24 2.73 -20.79
CA GLY A 100 -8.09 3.40 -21.43
C GLY A 100 -6.76 2.95 -20.83
N ALA A 101 -5.90 3.89 -20.44
CA ALA A 101 -4.70 3.58 -19.67
C ALA A 101 -5.10 3.06 -18.28
N VAL A 102 -4.53 1.92 -17.88
CA VAL A 102 -4.86 1.28 -16.60
C VAL A 102 -4.06 1.97 -15.50
N ASP A 103 -4.73 2.83 -14.74
CA ASP A 103 -4.16 3.49 -13.56
C ASP A 103 -4.81 2.92 -12.28
N ALA A 104 -4.02 2.77 -11.22
CA ALA A 104 -4.49 2.22 -9.96
C ALA A 104 -3.74 2.82 -8.79
N ASP A 105 -4.47 3.15 -7.73
CA ASP A 105 -3.85 3.48 -6.45
C ASP A 105 -3.70 2.20 -5.62
N LEU A 106 -2.59 1.50 -5.85
CA LEU A 106 -2.29 0.24 -5.18
C LEU A 106 -2.02 0.38 -3.66
N THR A 107 -1.90 1.61 -3.16
CA THR A 107 -1.70 1.87 -1.73
C THR A 107 -3.00 1.83 -0.95
N VAL A 108 -4.13 2.02 -1.65
CA VAL A 108 -5.47 2.02 -1.06
C VAL A 108 -5.93 0.59 -0.81
N VAL A 109 -6.65 0.42 0.30
CA VAL A 109 -7.40 -0.81 0.59
C VAL A 109 -8.85 -0.45 0.87
N LEU A 110 -9.75 -1.16 0.21
CA LEU A 110 -11.18 -1.06 0.44
C LEU A 110 -11.82 -2.44 0.50
N ALA A 111 -13.03 -2.48 1.03
CA ALA A 111 -13.88 -3.66 0.93
C ALA A 111 -14.20 -3.95 -0.55
N CYS A 112 -14.13 -5.22 -0.93
CA CYS A 112 -14.34 -5.65 -2.32
C CYS A 112 -15.77 -5.37 -2.82
N ASP A 113 -16.73 -5.37 -1.90
CA ASP A 113 -18.14 -5.10 -2.12
C ASP A 113 -18.53 -3.63 -1.82
N SER A 114 -17.55 -2.74 -1.64
CA SER A 114 -17.83 -1.33 -1.40
C SER A 114 -18.64 -0.73 -2.55
N SER A 115 -19.71 -0.03 -2.22
CA SER A 115 -20.46 0.78 -3.18
C SER A 115 -19.79 2.14 -3.48
N THR A 116 -18.70 2.44 -2.77
CA THR A 116 -17.99 3.72 -2.87
C THR A 116 -16.53 3.49 -3.23
N VAL A 117 -16.04 4.29 -4.16
CA VAL A 117 -14.63 4.38 -4.55
C VAL A 117 -14.11 5.77 -4.25
N PRO A 118 -12.81 5.93 -3.92
CA PRO A 118 -12.28 7.23 -3.54
C PRO A 118 -12.38 8.30 -4.63
N ARG A 119 -12.34 7.90 -5.91
CA ARG A 119 -12.54 8.79 -7.06
C ARG A 119 -13.60 8.26 -8.00
N ALA A 120 -14.47 9.15 -8.47
CA ALA A 120 -15.53 8.81 -9.42
C ALA A 120 -14.97 8.16 -10.69
N GLY A 121 -15.66 7.14 -11.20
CA GLY A 121 -15.27 6.41 -12.41
C GLY A 121 -14.24 5.30 -12.20
N GLN A 122 -13.76 5.08 -10.97
CA GLN A 122 -12.95 3.91 -10.63
C GLN A 122 -13.81 2.65 -10.46
N SER A 123 -13.22 1.51 -10.79
CA SER A 123 -13.72 0.18 -10.46
C SER A 123 -12.94 -0.40 -9.28
N ILE A 124 -13.50 -1.41 -8.63
CA ILE A 124 -12.83 -2.14 -7.56
C ILE A 124 -12.22 -3.40 -8.16
N LEU A 125 -10.92 -3.58 -7.95
CA LEU A 125 -10.22 -4.78 -8.37
C LEU A 125 -9.74 -5.56 -7.16
N ARG A 126 -9.77 -6.88 -7.30
CA ARG A 126 -9.34 -7.84 -6.30
C ARG A 126 -8.01 -8.45 -6.69
N VAL A 127 -7.04 -8.42 -5.77
CA VAL A 127 -5.75 -9.09 -5.95
C VAL A 127 -5.99 -10.59 -6.09
N THR A 128 -5.58 -11.15 -7.23
CA THR A 128 -5.66 -12.58 -7.54
C THR A 128 -4.30 -13.27 -7.38
N GLY A 129 -3.21 -12.52 -7.39
CA GLY A 129 -1.87 -13.07 -7.16
C GLY A 129 -0.78 -12.01 -7.02
N TYR A 130 0.32 -12.43 -6.42
CA TYR A 130 1.52 -11.62 -6.23
C TYR A 130 2.76 -12.48 -6.50
N TYR A 131 3.56 -12.08 -7.48
CA TYR A 131 4.63 -12.90 -8.04
C TYR A 131 5.94 -12.13 -8.12
N ARG A 132 7.06 -12.84 -8.14
CA ARG A 132 8.33 -12.24 -8.56
C ARG A 132 8.26 -11.94 -10.05
N THR A 133 8.86 -10.83 -10.46
CA THR A 133 8.97 -10.51 -11.89
C THR A 133 9.79 -11.61 -12.58
N PRO A 134 9.27 -12.20 -13.67
CA PRO A 134 9.99 -13.19 -14.46
C PRO A 134 11.30 -12.63 -15.03
N SER A 135 12.27 -13.51 -15.29
CA SER A 135 13.49 -13.12 -15.99
C SER A 135 13.18 -12.51 -17.36
N PRO A 136 13.94 -11.50 -17.81
CA PRO A 136 13.76 -10.91 -19.13
C PRO A 136 13.70 -11.97 -20.23
N GLY A 137 12.74 -11.85 -21.15
CA GLY A 137 12.51 -12.81 -22.24
C GLY A 137 11.59 -14.00 -21.88
N THR A 138 11.21 -14.16 -20.61
CA THR A 138 10.22 -15.18 -20.22
C THR A 138 8.83 -14.77 -20.67
N LYS A 139 8.15 -15.60 -21.47
CA LYS A 139 6.72 -15.43 -21.75
C LYS A 139 5.93 -15.78 -20.49
N TRP A 140 5.37 -14.78 -19.85
CA TRP A 140 4.62 -14.94 -18.61
C TRP A 140 3.43 -14.00 -18.61
N THR A 141 2.32 -14.46 -18.03
CA THR A 141 1.12 -13.66 -17.81
C THR A 141 0.54 -14.01 -16.44
N CYS A 142 -0.25 -13.09 -15.87
CA CYS A 142 -1.07 -13.40 -14.72
C CYS A 142 -1.96 -14.61 -15.03
N PRO A 143 -2.00 -15.62 -14.13
CA PRO A 143 -2.97 -16.69 -14.25
C PRO A 143 -4.37 -16.08 -14.19
N ALA A 144 -5.10 -16.12 -15.30
CA ALA A 144 -6.47 -15.65 -15.35
C ALA A 144 -7.37 -16.63 -14.59
N GLY A 145 -8.33 -16.10 -13.81
CA GLY A 145 -9.51 -16.86 -13.40
C GLY A 145 -10.32 -17.29 -14.63
N ARG A 146 -11.32 -18.17 -14.47
CA ARG A 146 -12.10 -18.71 -15.59
C ARG A 146 -12.79 -17.59 -16.39
N GLY A 147 -12.19 -17.17 -17.51
CA GLY A 147 -12.77 -16.19 -18.44
C GLY A 147 -12.73 -14.73 -17.96
N GLU A 148 -12.07 -14.44 -16.84
CA GLU A 148 -12.00 -13.08 -16.30
C GLU A 148 -10.97 -12.24 -17.03
N GLN A 149 -11.32 -10.98 -17.32
CA GLN A 149 -10.33 -9.97 -17.67
C GLN A 149 -9.45 -9.72 -16.44
N PHE A 150 -8.13 -9.72 -16.66
CA PHE A 150 -7.16 -9.43 -15.61
C PHE A 150 -6.32 -8.20 -15.98
N TRP A 151 -5.78 -7.58 -14.96
CA TRP A 151 -4.86 -6.47 -15.02
C TRP A 151 -3.65 -6.77 -14.16
N TYR A 152 -2.53 -6.14 -14.46
CA TYR A 152 -1.31 -6.33 -13.70
C TYR A 152 -0.46 -5.08 -13.60
N TRP A 153 0.31 -5.01 -12.53
CA TRP A 153 1.18 -3.89 -12.20
C TRP A 153 2.54 -4.39 -11.75
N GLN A 154 3.59 -3.72 -12.22
CA GLN A 154 4.93 -3.91 -11.71
C GLN A 154 5.11 -3.08 -10.43
N VAL A 155 5.32 -3.76 -9.33
CA VAL A 155 5.51 -3.14 -8.00
C VAL A 155 6.91 -3.43 -7.48
N ASN A 156 7.27 -2.84 -6.34
CA ASN A 156 8.58 -3.04 -5.72
C ASN A 156 9.73 -2.74 -6.68
N ARG A 157 9.61 -1.62 -7.42
CA ARG A 157 10.54 -1.18 -8.46
C ARG A 157 10.76 -2.24 -9.55
N GLY A 158 9.67 -2.86 -10.00
CA GLY A 158 9.72 -3.86 -11.06
C GLY A 158 10.23 -5.23 -10.65
N ARG A 159 10.47 -5.49 -9.35
CA ARG A 159 10.89 -6.82 -8.86
C ARG A 159 9.72 -7.77 -8.62
N SER A 160 8.50 -7.25 -8.60
CA SER A 160 7.31 -8.07 -8.37
C SER A 160 6.14 -7.60 -9.23
N ILE A 161 5.19 -8.51 -9.44
CA ILE A 161 3.99 -8.27 -10.22
C ILE A 161 2.78 -8.57 -9.34
N VAL A 162 1.83 -7.64 -9.32
CA VAL A 162 0.49 -7.85 -8.74
C VAL A 162 -0.47 -8.13 -9.88
N CYS A 163 -1.26 -9.20 -9.74
CA CYS A 163 -2.34 -9.55 -10.63
C CYS A 163 -3.67 -9.24 -9.95
N ALA A 164 -4.64 -8.69 -10.71
CA ALA A 164 -5.99 -8.46 -10.21
C ALA A 164 -7.05 -8.68 -11.29
N SER A 165 -8.28 -8.95 -10.86
CA SER A 165 -9.47 -8.97 -11.70
C SER A 165 -10.57 -8.14 -11.04
N ALA A 166 -11.72 -7.99 -11.71
CA ALA A 166 -12.87 -7.31 -11.12
C ALA A 166 -13.29 -8.02 -9.82
N ALA A 167 -13.57 -7.23 -8.78
CA ALA A 167 -13.94 -7.73 -7.46
C ALA A 167 -15.35 -8.31 -7.39
#